data_AF-A0A495ZS88-F1
#
_entry.id   AF-A0A495ZS88-F1
#
_cell.length_a   1.000
_cell.length_b   1.000
_cell.length_c   1.000
_cell.angle_alpha   90.00
_cell.angle_beta   90.00
_cell.angle_gamma   90.00
#
_symmetry.space_group_name_H-M   'P 1'
#
loop_
_entity.id
_entity.type
_entity.pdbx_description
1 polymer ?
#
loop_
_entity_poly.entity_id
_entity_poly.type
_entity_poly.pdbx_seq_one_letter_code
_entity_poly.pdbx_strand_id
1 'polypeptide(L)'
;MELLKKSVQSVLEKERIGSPVFLRCILHIAGDSANLLSLASEMAALANGWMPSPPARVYTQGDADGTQVTVMVHYVGGQMALLSVNRVDVDPAIDIMLVGNKGVIYHETPVGRHHLNATVPQLGATGELTEAIAQSLESGQSITVED
;
A
#
# COMPACT_ATOMS: atom_id res chain seq x y z
N MET A 1 -9.37 3.65 -8.69
CA MET A 1 -8.77 3.95 -7.36
C MET A 1 -9.50 5.08 -6.61
N GLU A 2 -9.81 6.21 -7.26
CA GLU A 2 -10.43 7.38 -6.60
C GLU A 2 -11.65 7.10 -5.70
N LEU A 3 -12.56 6.21 -6.11
CA LEU A 3 -13.73 5.87 -5.28
C LEU A 3 -13.37 5.13 -4.00
N LEU A 4 -12.39 4.21 -4.04
CA LEU A 4 -11.92 3.49 -2.86
C LEU A 4 -11.22 4.45 -1.91
N LYS A 5 -10.31 5.30 -2.44
CA LYS A 5 -9.63 6.35 -1.67
C LYS A 5 -10.63 7.27 -0.96
N LYS A 6 -11.64 7.79 -1.69
CA LYS A 6 -12.70 8.64 -1.13
C LYS A 6 -13.55 7.92 -0.08
N SER A 7 -13.83 6.63 -0.29
CA SER A 7 -14.63 5.84 0.66
C SER A 7 -13.87 5.62 1.97
N VAL A 8 -12.60 5.22 1.91
CA VAL A 8 -11.74 5.09 3.09
C VAL A 8 -11.61 6.43 3.80
N GLN A 9 -11.31 7.50 3.05
CA GLN A 9 -11.20 8.86 3.58
C GLN A 9 -12.47 9.28 4.35
N SER A 10 -13.65 9.05 3.80
CA SER A 10 -14.91 9.39 4.48
C SER A 10 -15.12 8.60 5.79
N VAL A 11 -14.65 7.36 5.87
CA VAL A 11 -14.73 6.55 7.10
C VAL A 11 -13.76 7.08 8.16
N LEU A 12 -12.56 7.50 7.76
CA LEU A 12 -11.56 8.11 8.63
C LEU A 12 -12.04 9.47 9.18
N GLU A 13 -12.55 10.34 8.31
CA GLU A 13 -13.10 11.66 8.70
C GLU A 13 -14.28 11.56 9.67
N LYS A 14 -15.06 10.48 9.58
CA LYS A 14 -16.18 10.20 10.48
C LYS A 14 -15.76 9.45 11.75
N GLU A 15 -14.46 9.24 11.96
CA GLU A 15 -13.87 8.50 13.09
C GLU A 15 -14.47 7.12 13.34
N ARG A 16 -15.02 6.47 12.31
CA ARG A 16 -15.78 5.22 12.48
C ARG A 16 -14.93 4.04 12.93
N ILE A 17 -13.62 4.09 12.68
CA ILE A 17 -12.63 3.11 13.17
C ILE A 17 -11.70 3.70 14.23
N GLY A 18 -11.95 4.94 14.68
CA GLY A 18 -11.02 5.69 15.51
C GLY A 18 -9.74 6.06 14.76
N SER A 19 -8.61 6.05 15.45
CA SER A 19 -7.30 6.37 14.86
C SER A 19 -6.68 5.13 14.21
N PRO A 20 -6.24 5.18 12.94
CA PRO A 20 -5.53 4.08 12.29
C PRO A 20 -4.27 3.66 13.05
N VAL A 21 -4.06 2.35 13.16
CA VAL A 21 -2.91 1.74 13.84
C VAL A 21 -2.16 0.76 12.95
N PHE A 22 -2.84 0.13 11.99
CA PHE A 22 -2.22 -0.82 11.07
C PHE A 22 -2.92 -0.84 9.72
N LEU A 23 -2.15 -0.90 8.64
CA LEU A 23 -2.64 -1.11 7.29
C LEU A 23 -1.98 -2.35 6.69
N ARG A 24 -2.79 -3.22 6.06
CA ARG A 24 -2.33 -4.18 5.07
C ARG A 24 -2.95 -3.83 3.74
N CYS A 25 -2.14 -3.69 2.71
CA CYS A 25 -2.59 -3.50 1.34
C CYS A 25 -1.86 -4.47 0.43
N ILE A 26 -2.60 -5.30 -0.29
CA ILE A 26 -2.05 -6.23 -1.28
C ILE A 26 -2.60 -5.85 -2.64
N LEU A 27 -1.70 -5.56 -3.57
CA LEU A 27 -2.00 -5.23 -4.94
C LEU A 27 -1.51 -6.37 -5.83
N HIS A 28 -2.42 -6.98 -6.56
CA HIS A 28 -2.13 -7.91 -7.63
C HIS A 28 -2.20 -7.19 -8.96
N ILE A 29 -1.16 -7.35 -9.78
CA ILE A 29 -1.10 -6.82 -11.13
C ILE A 29 -0.87 -7.94 -12.14
N ALA A 30 -1.41 -7.76 -13.34
CA ALA A 30 -1.20 -8.67 -14.46
C ALA A 30 -0.16 -8.09 -15.43
N GLY A 31 0.69 -8.96 -15.98
CA GLY A 31 1.67 -8.62 -17.01
C GLY A 31 2.99 -8.01 -16.50
N ASP A 32 3.97 -7.96 -17.41
CA ASP A 32 5.37 -7.60 -17.10
C ASP A 32 5.71 -6.12 -17.30
N SER A 33 4.80 -5.30 -17.83
CA SER A 33 5.10 -3.90 -18.19
C SER A 33 5.12 -2.94 -17.00
N ALA A 34 4.59 -3.35 -15.85
CA ALA A 34 4.45 -2.50 -14.68
C ALA A 34 5.69 -2.59 -13.77
N ASN A 35 6.24 -1.44 -13.41
CA ASN A 35 7.35 -1.33 -12.48
C ASN A 35 6.85 -1.53 -11.04
N LEU A 36 7.27 -2.63 -10.39
CA LEU A 36 6.82 -3.00 -9.05
C LEU A 36 7.23 -1.97 -7.99
N LEU A 37 8.42 -1.37 -8.13
CA LEU A 37 8.94 -0.38 -7.20
C LEU A 37 8.14 0.92 -7.24
N SER A 38 7.74 1.37 -8.44
CA SER A 38 6.86 2.53 -8.62
C SER A 38 5.51 2.29 -7.93
N LEU A 39 4.88 1.15 -8.20
CA LEU A 39 3.60 0.79 -7.59
C LEU A 39 3.69 0.68 -6.06
N ALA A 40 4.77 0.09 -5.55
CA ALA A 40 5.00 -0.01 -4.11
C ALA A 40 5.14 1.39 -3.46
N SER A 41 5.81 2.30 -4.16
CA SER A 41 5.98 3.70 -3.72
C SER A 41 4.66 4.47 -3.73
N GLU A 42 3.84 4.26 -4.77
CA GLU A 42 2.51 4.85 -4.86
C GLU A 42 1.57 4.30 -3.76
N MET A 43 1.65 3.00 -3.44
CA MET A 43 0.95 2.40 -2.31
C MET A 43 1.40 2.98 -0.97
N ALA A 44 2.68 3.27 -0.83
CA ALA A 44 3.22 3.90 0.37
C ALA A 44 2.70 5.33 0.54
N ALA A 45 2.63 6.11 -0.54
CA ALA A 45 2.00 7.45 -0.51
C ALA A 45 0.52 7.38 -0.12
N LEU A 46 -0.22 6.37 -0.62
CA LEU A 46 -1.61 6.15 -0.22
C LEU A 46 -1.71 5.84 1.29
N ALA A 47 -0.85 4.97 1.80
CA ALA A 47 -0.79 4.61 3.22
C ALA A 47 -0.49 5.82 4.10
N ASN A 48 0.47 6.65 3.70
CA ASN A 48 0.86 7.86 4.44
C ASN A 48 -0.29 8.86 4.52
N GLY A 49 -1.13 8.96 3.48
CA GLY A 49 -2.34 9.77 3.52
C GLY A 49 -3.42 9.28 4.48
N TRP A 50 -3.37 8.03 4.95
CA TRP A 50 -4.32 7.46 5.90
C TRP A 50 -3.78 7.38 7.33
N MET A 51 -2.46 7.33 7.49
CA MET A 51 -1.85 7.22 8.81
C MET A 51 -1.79 8.59 9.52
N PRO A 52 -2.00 8.63 10.84
CA PRO A 52 -2.04 9.88 11.60
C PRO A 52 -0.65 10.45 11.93
N SER A 53 0.43 9.81 11.48
CA SER A 53 1.81 10.17 11.81
C SER A 53 2.69 10.00 10.58
N PRO A 54 3.80 10.74 10.47
CA PRO A 54 4.73 10.61 9.35
C PRO A 54 5.49 9.27 9.41
N PRO A 55 5.98 8.77 8.25
CA PRO A 55 6.84 7.61 8.19
C PRO A 55 8.17 7.88 8.89
N ALA A 56 8.66 6.92 9.67
CA ALA A 56 9.93 6.99 10.39
C ALA A 56 10.99 6.05 9.79
N ARG A 57 10.55 4.89 9.27
CA ARG A 57 11.44 3.87 8.74
C ARG A 57 10.72 3.04 7.69
N VAL A 58 11.44 2.64 6.66
CA VAL A 58 10.97 1.68 5.66
C VAL A 58 11.85 0.44 5.65
N TYR A 59 11.24 -0.70 5.37
CA TYR A 59 11.92 -1.95 5.09
C TYR A 59 11.31 -2.60 3.86
N THR A 60 12.14 -2.93 2.88
CA THR A 60 11.70 -3.48 1.60
C THR A 60 12.35 -4.82 1.34
N GLN A 61 11.57 -5.78 0.86
CA GLN A 61 12.02 -7.09 0.41
C GLN A 61 11.39 -7.46 -0.93
N GLY A 62 12.07 -8.32 -1.69
CA GLY A 62 11.59 -8.84 -2.96
C GLY A 62 12.57 -8.56 -4.09
N ASP A 63 12.03 -8.42 -5.28
CA ASP A 63 12.76 -8.13 -6.51
C ASP A 63 11.91 -7.20 -7.37
N ALA A 64 12.45 -6.03 -7.72
CA ALA A 64 11.75 -5.02 -8.51
C ALA A 64 11.39 -5.52 -9.92
N ASP A 65 12.20 -6.42 -10.48
CA ASP A 65 11.99 -7.03 -11.80
C ASP A 65 11.31 -8.41 -11.71
N GLY A 66 11.24 -8.97 -10.49
CA GLY A 66 10.70 -10.28 -10.20
C GLY A 66 9.17 -10.29 -10.06
N THR A 67 8.68 -11.19 -9.19
CA THR A 67 7.23 -11.41 -9.01
C THR A 67 6.63 -10.62 -7.87
N GLN A 68 7.44 -10.05 -6.98
CA GLN A 68 6.93 -9.41 -5.77
C GLN A 68 7.90 -8.36 -5.22
N VAL A 69 7.32 -7.25 -4.76
CA VAL A 69 7.97 -6.30 -3.85
C VAL A 69 7.05 -6.08 -2.65
N THR A 70 7.58 -6.20 -1.45
CA THR A 70 6.87 -5.92 -0.19
C THR A 70 7.60 -4.85 0.60
N VAL A 71 6.85 -3.83 1.00
CA VAL A 71 7.32 -2.69 1.80
C VAL A 71 6.61 -2.71 3.14
N MET A 72 7.38 -2.57 4.20
CA MET A 72 6.89 -2.29 5.54
C MET A 72 7.28 -0.87 5.93
N VAL A 73 6.30 -0.03 6.23
CA VAL A 73 6.50 1.35 6.71
C VAL A 73 6.19 1.37 8.21
N HIS A 74 7.13 1.86 9.01
CA HIS A 74 6.93 2.17 10.42
C HIS A 74 6.74 3.68 10.55
N TYR A 75 5.76 4.09 11.35
CA TYR A 75 5.43 5.49 11.57
C TYR A 75 5.91 5.96 12.94
N VAL A 76 6.14 7.27 13.10
CA VAL A 76 6.62 7.86 14.37
C VAL A 76 5.70 7.53 15.55
N GLY A 77 4.39 7.48 15.33
CA GLY A 77 3.40 7.15 16.36
C GLY A 77 3.27 5.65 16.69
N GLY A 78 4.14 4.80 16.15
CA GLY A 78 4.13 3.35 16.36
C GLY A 78 3.15 2.57 15.47
N GLN A 79 2.46 3.24 14.54
CA GLN A 79 1.65 2.58 13.52
C GLN A 79 2.55 1.86 12.51
N MET A 80 1.97 0.92 11.75
CA MET A 80 2.68 0.22 10.67
C MET A 80 1.80 0.05 9.44
N ALA A 81 2.42 0.03 8.25
CA ALA A 81 1.78 -0.37 7.01
C ALA A 81 2.59 -1.50 6.34
N LEU A 82 1.91 -2.57 5.96
CA LEU A 82 2.45 -3.66 5.14
C LEU A 82 1.82 -3.58 3.74
N LEU A 83 2.66 -3.35 2.75
CA LEU A 83 2.28 -3.05 1.38
C LEU A 83 2.95 -4.06 0.47
N SER A 84 2.17 -4.82 -0.30
CA SER A 84 2.73 -5.86 -1.18
C SER A 84 2.19 -5.69 -2.59
N VAL A 85 3.09 -5.61 -3.56
CA VAL A 85 2.77 -5.63 -4.98
C VAL A 85 3.21 -6.97 -5.53
N ASN A 86 2.28 -7.75 -6.07
CA ASN A 86 2.52 -9.06 -6.65
C ASN A 86 2.16 -9.06 -8.12
N ARG A 87 3.08 -9.55 -8.96
CA ARG A 87 2.78 -9.95 -10.33
C ARG A 87 2.15 -11.32 -10.30
N VAL A 88 0.98 -11.45 -10.92
CA VAL A 88 0.22 -12.70 -10.97
C VAL A 88 -0.29 -12.97 -12.38
N ASP A 89 -0.51 -14.25 -12.70
CA ASP A 89 -1.09 -14.68 -13.98
C ASP A 89 -2.63 -14.54 -14.03
N VAL A 90 -3.23 -14.02 -12.95
CA VAL A 90 -4.68 -13.81 -12.81
C VAL A 90 -5.03 -12.33 -12.88
N ASP A 91 -6.32 -12.01 -12.76
CA ASP A 91 -6.80 -10.65 -12.86
C ASP A 91 -6.24 -9.72 -11.77
N PRO A 92 -6.01 -8.44 -12.11
CA PRO A 92 -5.62 -7.44 -11.14
C PRO A 92 -6.63 -7.31 -10.00
N ALA A 93 -6.14 -7.19 -8.78
CA ALA A 93 -6.95 -7.08 -7.58
C ALA A 93 -6.26 -6.19 -6.55
N ILE A 94 -7.05 -5.57 -5.68
CA ILE A 94 -6.55 -4.88 -4.49
C ILE A 94 -7.34 -5.32 -3.26
N ASP A 95 -6.62 -5.70 -2.22
CA ASP A 95 -7.15 -6.06 -0.92
C ASP A 95 -6.60 -5.12 0.15
N ILE A 96 -7.49 -4.59 0.98
CA ILE A 96 -7.16 -3.64 2.05
C ILE A 96 -7.75 -4.12 3.36
N MET A 97 -6.91 -4.12 4.39
CA MET A 97 -7.32 -4.21 5.78
C MET A 97 -6.74 -3.01 6.53
N LEU A 98 -7.59 -2.06 6.90
CA LEU A 98 -7.19 -0.88 7.69
C LEU A 98 -7.78 -1.02 9.09
N VAL A 99 -6.90 -1.23 10.07
CA VAL A 99 -7.23 -1.39 11.48
C VAL A 99 -7.06 -0.04 12.16
N GLY A 100 -8.10 0.42 12.83
CA GLY A 100 -8.04 1.51 13.80
C GLY A 100 -8.35 1.02 15.20
N ASN A 101 -8.10 1.87 16.20
CA ASN A 101 -8.29 1.49 17.61
C ASN A 101 -9.76 1.30 18.04
N LYS A 102 -10.73 1.58 17.17
CA LYS A 102 -12.17 1.37 17.41
C LYS A 102 -12.86 0.49 16.36
N GLY A 103 -12.14 -0.03 15.37
CA GLY A 103 -12.76 -0.84 14.31
C GLY A 103 -11.82 -1.15 13.14
N VAL A 104 -12.36 -1.80 12.11
CA VAL A 104 -11.58 -2.24 10.94
C VAL A 104 -12.37 -1.97 9.65
N ILE A 105 -11.67 -1.58 8.59
CA ILE A 105 -12.18 -1.55 7.22
C ILE A 105 -11.59 -2.73 6.46
N TYR A 106 -12.46 -3.49 5.79
CA TYR A 106 -12.06 -4.50 4.82
C TYR A 106 -12.53 -4.10 3.43
N HIS A 107 -11.64 -4.20 2.46
CA HIS A 107 -11.95 -4.20 1.05
C HIS A 107 -11.27 -5.41 0.43
N GLU A 108 -12.03 -6.21 -0.29
CA GLU A 108 -11.50 -7.33 -1.07
C GLU A 108 -12.06 -7.18 -2.47
N THR A 109 -11.24 -7.44 -3.48
CA THR A 109 -11.73 -7.46 -4.85
C THR A 109 -12.64 -8.69 -5.02
N PRO A 110 -13.91 -8.53 -5.42
CA PRO A 110 -14.84 -9.65 -5.49
C PRO A 110 -14.38 -10.73 -6.46
N VAL A 111 -14.43 -12.00 -6.04
CA VAL A 111 -14.18 -13.15 -6.91
C VAL A 111 -15.40 -13.46 -7.79
N GLY A 112 -15.21 -13.76 -9.09
CA GLY A 112 -16.27 -14.21 -10.02
C GLY A 112 -16.58 -13.27 -11.19
N ARG A 113 -17.76 -13.41 -11.83
CA ARG A 113 -18.15 -12.72 -13.09
C ARG A 113 -18.11 -11.18 -13.04
N HIS A 114 -18.07 -10.59 -11.85
CA HIS A 114 -17.97 -9.14 -11.66
C HIS A 114 -16.52 -8.61 -11.69
N HIS A 115 -15.50 -9.48 -11.77
CA HIS A 115 -14.10 -9.04 -11.82
C HIS A 115 -13.70 -8.39 -13.15
N LEU A 116 -14.43 -8.65 -14.25
CA LEU A 116 -14.00 -8.32 -15.63
C LEU A 116 -13.86 -6.82 -15.91
N ASN A 117 -14.21 -5.97 -14.94
CA ASN A 117 -14.10 -4.51 -15.01
C ASN A 117 -13.08 -3.93 -14.01
N ALA A 118 -12.33 -4.78 -13.29
CA ALA A 118 -11.32 -4.32 -12.35
C ALA A 118 -10.14 -3.70 -13.12
N THR A 119 -10.19 -2.38 -13.28
CA THR A 119 -9.05 -1.63 -13.81
C THR A 119 -7.94 -1.66 -12.75
N VAL A 120 -6.71 -1.97 -13.16
CA VAL A 120 -5.53 -1.79 -12.30
C VAL A 120 -5.64 -0.41 -11.66
N PRO A 121 -5.61 -0.33 -10.31
CA PRO A 121 -5.71 0.96 -9.67
C PRO A 121 -4.51 1.82 -10.09
N GLN A 122 -4.78 2.86 -10.88
CA GLN A 122 -3.79 3.91 -11.10
C GLN A 122 -3.63 4.66 -9.78
N LEU A 123 -2.53 4.43 -9.09
CA LEU A 123 -2.16 5.17 -7.90
C LEU A 123 -1.35 6.38 -8.40
N GLY A 124 -2.00 7.53 -8.52
CA GLY A 124 -1.33 8.71 -9.06
C GLY A 124 -0.18 9.18 -8.16
N ALA A 125 0.99 9.34 -8.78
CA ALA A 125 2.23 9.98 -8.30
C ALA A 125 3.24 9.08 -7.56
N THR A 126 4.50 9.20 -8.01
CA THR A 126 5.72 8.75 -7.33
C THR A 126 5.71 9.24 -5.88
N GLY A 127 5.73 8.31 -4.93
CA GLY A 127 5.58 8.62 -3.50
C GLY A 127 6.84 9.22 -2.88
N GLU A 128 6.67 9.99 -1.81
CA GLU A 128 7.76 10.59 -1.01
C GLU A 128 8.80 9.58 -0.50
N LEU A 129 8.43 8.30 -0.43
CA LEU A 129 9.29 7.20 0.02
C LEU A 129 10.03 6.46 -1.10
N THR A 130 9.93 6.90 -2.36
CA THR A 130 10.48 6.15 -3.50
C THR A 130 11.98 5.85 -3.36
N GLU A 131 12.77 6.86 -3.00
CA GLU A 131 14.22 6.70 -2.82
C GLU A 131 14.55 5.78 -1.63
N ALA A 132 13.88 5.96 -0.50
CA ALA A 132 14.08 5.13 0.69
C ALA A 132 13.68 3.66 0.45
N ILE A 133 12.61 3.42 -0.32
CA ILE A 133 12.16 2.07 -0.68
C ILE A 133 13.19 1.41 -1.60
N ALA A 134 13.70 2.13 -2.61
CA ALA A 134 14.74 1.64 -3.51
C ALA A 134 16.02 1.29 -2.75
N GLN A 135 16.51 2.21 -1.91
CA GLN A 135 17.70 2.01 -1.08
C GLN A 135 17.54 0.84 -0.11
N SER A 136 16.35 0.67 0.49
CA SER A 136 16.06 -0.45 1.38
C SER A 136 16.08 -1.78 0.63
N LEU A 137 15.52 -1.82 -0.57
CA LEU A 137 15.50 -3.02 -1.42
C LEU A 137 16.92 -3.43 -1.84
N GLU A 138 17.74 -2.48 -2.27
CA GLU A 138 19.13 -2.73 -2.68
C GLU A 138 20.02 -3.19 -1.52
N SER A 139 19.89 -2.53 -0.35
CA SER A 139 20.72 -2.84 0.82
C SER A 139 20.24 -4.05 1.62
N GLY A 140 18.96 -4.43 1.47
CA GLY A 140 18.30 -5.41 2.33
C GLY A 140 18.21 -4.96 3.80
N GLN A 141 18.42 -3.68 4.08
CA GLN A 141 18.37 -3.07 5.42
C GLN A 141 17.21 -2.10 5.54
N SER A 142 16.81 -1.79 6.77
CA SER A 142 15.81 -0.75 7.00
C SER A 142 16.42 0.64 6.83
N ILE A 143 15.72 1.54 6.13
CA ILE A 143 16.13 2.93 5.91
C ILE A 143 15.30 3.84 6.81
N THR A 144 15.95 4.68 7.60
CA THR A 144 15.29 5.75 8.36
C THR A 144 14.89 6.87 7.40
N VAL A 145 13.67 7.37 7.54
CA VAL A 145 13.16 8.51 6.78
C VAL A 145 13.34 9.71 7.70
N GLU A 146 14.29 10.60 7.39
CA GLU A 146 14.52 11.83 8.15
C GLU A 146 13.47 12.88 7.75
N ASP A 147 13.03 13.68 8.73
CA ASP A 147 12.12 14.83 8.53
C ASP A 147 12.81 16.01 7.82
#